data_AF-A0A5M3Y2Z1-F1
#
_entry.id   AF-A0A5M3Y2Z1-F1
#
_cell.length_a   1.000
_cell.length_b   1.000
_cell.length_c   1.000
_cell.angle_alpha   90.00
_cell.angle_beta   90.00
_cell.angle_gamma   90.00
#
_symmetry.space_group_name_H-M   'P 1'
#
loop_
_entity.id
_entity.type
_entity.pdbx_description
1 polymer ?
#
loop_
_entity_poly.entity_id
_entity_poly.type
_entity_poly.pdbx_seq_one_letter_code
_entity_poly.pdbx_strand_id
1 'polypeptide(L)'
;MAEKLLLLDDLDEPDAKAISQVEQVLLQLDSFDPTSEHSRYPVRNDGSETLASLPRVHLRRFHESMERVAHFLDACDIKLREDINTRAEIEEAFRGDYEYE
;
A
#
# COMPACT_ATOMS: atom_id res chain seq x y z
N MET A 1 -20.76 9.39 25.90
CA MET A 1 -19.35 9.19 25.52
C MET A 1 -19.10 7.90 24.73
N ALA A 2 -19.83 6.78 24.96
CA ALA A 2 -19.62 5.53 24.21
C ALA A 2 -20.10 5.54 22.74
N GLU A 3 -21.21 6.23 22.44
CA GLU A 3 -21.82 6.25 21.10
C GLU A 3 -20.96 6.88 19.99
N LYS A 4 -20.00 7.75 20.33
CA LYS A 4 -19.24 8.53 19.35
C LYS A 4 -17.84 7.99 19.09
N LEU A 5 -17.32 7.14 19.98
CA LEU A 5 -16.12 6.33 19.72
C LEU A 5 -16.38 5.28 18.62
N LEU A 6 -17.63 4.78 18.56
CA LEU A 6 -18.14 3.91 17.49
C LEU A 6 -18.05 4.54 16.09
N LEU A 7 -18.13 5.87 15.98
CA LEU A 7 -18.08 6.56 14.68
C LEU A 7 -16.69 6.52 14.03
N LEU A 8 -15.64 6.22 14.81
CA LEU A 8 -14.27 6.02 14.32
C LEU A 8 -14.01 4.59 13.83
N ASP A 9 -14.79 3.61 14.29
CA ASP A 9 -14.70 2.20 13.85
C ASP A 9 -15.44 1.96 12.52
N ASP A 10 -16.33 2.87 12.12
CA ASP A 10 -17.14 2.78 10.89
C ASP A 10 -16.44 3.30 9.62
N LEU A 11 -15.16 3.68 9.69
CA LEU A 11 -14.34 3.98 8.52
C LEU A 11 -13.94 2.68 7.83
N ASP A 12 -14.85 2.12 7.01
CA ASP A 12 -14.73 0.88 6.22
C ASP A 12 -13.32 0.28 6.23
N GLU A 13 -13.07 -0.81 6.96
CA GLU A 13 -11.74 -1.43 6.95
C GLU A 13 -11.32 -1.72 5.49
N PRO A 14 -10.07 -1.42 5.11
CA PRO A 14 -9.58 -1.76 3.78
C PRO A 14 -9.83 -3.25 3.51
N ASP A 15 -10.35 -3.58 2.33
CA ASP A 15 -10.74 -4.97 1.98
C ASP A 15 -9.57 -5.92 2.26
N ALA A 16 -9.70 -6.72 3.32
CA ALA A 16 -8.66 -7.63 3.79
C ALA A 16 -8.20 -8.59 2.68
N LYS A 17 -9.09 -8.91 1.75
CA LYS A 17 -8.76 -9.72 0.58
C LYS A 17 -7.84 -8.97 -0.38
N ALA A 18 -8.11 -7.71 -0.65
CA ALA A 18 -7.28 -6.87 -1.52
C ALA A 18 -5.88 -6.68 -0.91
N ILE A 19 -5.80 -6.44 0.40
CA ILE A 19 -4.53 -6.35 1.14
C ILE A 19 -3.72 -7.63 0.95
N SER A 20 -4.32 -8.79 1.25
CA SER A 20 -3.63 -10.08 1.16
C SER A 20 -3.14 -10.38 -0.26
N GLN A 21 -3.91 -9.99 -1.28
CA GLN A 21 -3.50 -10.14 -2.68
C GLN A 21 -2.30 -9.24 -3.05
N VAL A 22 -2.31 -7.99 -2.62
CA VAL A 22 -1.20 -7.05 -2.87
C VAL A 22 0.05 -7.50 -2.13
N GLU A 23 -0.07 -7.89 -0.87
CA GLU A 23 1.02 -8.46 -0.07
C GLU A 23 1.65 -9.68 -0.78
N GLN A 24 0.81 -10.60 -1.26
CA GLN A 24 1.29 -11.78 -1.97
C GLN A 24 2.12 -11.41 -3.21
N VAL A 25 1.69 -10.43 -4.00
CA VAL A 25 2.43 -9.98 -5.19
C VAL A 25 3.78 -9.36 -4.79
N LEU A 26 3.80 -8.54 -3.74
CA LEU A 26 5.03 -7.91 -3.25
C LEU A 26 6.03 -8.93 -2.71
N LEU A 27 5.57 -9.91 -1.93
CA LEU A 27 6.42 -11.00 -1.42
C LEU A 27 6.94 -11.89 -2.56
N GLN A 28 6.13 -12.13 -3.59
CA GLN A 28 6.59 -12.83 -4.78
C GLN A 28 7.69 -12.05 -5.49
N LEU A 29 7.51 -10.74 -5.70
CA LEU A 29 8.54 -9.89 -6.31
C LEU A 29 9.83 -9.88 -5.49
N ASP A 30 9.73 -9.72 -4.17
CA ASP A 30 10.88 -9.73 -3.26
C ASP A 30 11.67 -11.03 -3.33
N SER A 31 10.99 -12.17 -3.50
CA SER A 31 11.65 -13.48 -3.56
C SER A 31 12.63 -13.66 -4.73
N PHE A 32 12.48 -12.89 -5.82
CA PHE A 32 13.33 -13.02 -7.02
C PHE A 32 14.02 -11.71 -7.46
N ASP A 33 13.48 -10.54 -7.11
CA ASP A 33 14.09 -9.23 -7.37
C ASP A 33 13.91 -8.28 -6.17
N PRO A 34 14.58 -8.52 -5.02
CA PRO A 34 14.42 -7.72 -3.81
C PRO A 34 14.75 -6.22 -4.00
N THR A 35 15.68 -5.92 -4.91
CA THR A 35 16.13 -4.55 -5.17
C THR A 35 15.32 -3.86 -6.26
N SER A 36 14.45 -4.59 -6.98
CA SER A 36 13.76 -4.09 -8.19
C SER A 36 14.71 -3.58 -9.30
N GLU A 37 15.98 -3.99 -9.25
CA GLU A 37 17.01 -3.60 -10.22
C GLU A 37 17.40 -4.75 -11.15
N HIS A 38 17.17 -6.00 -10.73
CA HIS A 38 17.58 -7.19 -11.46
C HIS A 38 16.76 -7.39 -12.74
N SER A 39 15.51 -6.93 -12.76
CA SER A 39 14.69 -6.87 -13.98
C SER A 39 15.23 -5.91 -15.05
N ARG A 40 16.06 -4.92 -14.69
CA ARG A 40 16.63 -3.95 -15.64
C ARG A 40 17.89 -4.46 -16.33
N TYR A 41 18.69 -5.25 -15.62
CA TYR A 41 19.96 -5.76 -16.11
C TYR A 41 19.94 -7.28 -16.07
N PRO A 42 19.97 -7.99 -17.21
CA PRO A 42 19.87 -9.46 -17.24
C PRO A 42 21.13 -10.16 -16.70
N VAL A 43 22.23 -9.42 -16.54
CA VAL A 43 23.53 -9.93 -16.10
C VAL A 43 24.13 -8.96 -15.09
N ARG A 44 24.72 -9.50 -14.01
CA ARG A 44 25.44 -8.75 -12.97
C ARG A 44 26.86 -8.42 -13.42
N ASN A 45 27.54 -7.56 -12.65
CA ASN A 45 28.94 -7.18 -12.91
C ASN A 45 29.93 -8.36 -12.86
N ASP A 46 29.57 -9.45 -12.19
CA ASP A 46 30.36 -10.69 -12.12
C ASP A 46 30.05 -11.68 -13.25
N GLY A 47 29.16 -11.32 -14.19
CA GLY A 47 28.74 -12.18 -15.30
C GLY A 47 27.63 -13.18 -14.96
N SER A 48 27.14 -13.21 -13.71
CA SER A 48 26.02 -14.08 -13.31
C SER A 48 24.67 -13.52 -13.78
N GLU A 49 23.71 -14.42 -14.04
CA GLU A 49 22.33 -14.03 -14.37
C GLU A 49 21.62 -13.46 -13.13
N THR A 50 20.94 -12.33 -13.29
CA THR A 50 20.24 -11.63 -12.21
C THR A 50 18.94 -12.31 -11.79
N LEU A 51 18.23 -12.94 -12.72
CA LEU A 51 16.94 -13.63 -12.51
C LEU A 51 17.03 -15.11 -12.92
N ALA A 52 18.09 -15.81 -12.48
CA ALA A 52 18.38 -17.20 -12.89
C ALA A 52 17.23 -18.18 -12.61
N SER A 53 16.39 -17.93 -11.60
CA SER A 53 15.20 -18.73 -11.26
C SER A 53 13.98 -18.42 -12.12
N LEU A 54 14.00 -17.33 -12.91
CA LEU A 54 12.86 -16.78 -13.64
C LEU A 54 13.23 -16.54 -15.11
N PRO A 55 13.29 -17.61 -15.93
CA PRO A 55 13.84 -17.54 -17.28
C PRO A 55 12.98 -16.71 -18.24
N ARG A 56 11.70 -16.46 -17.93
CA ARG A 56 10.79 -15.68 -18.75
C ARG A 56 9.79 -14.91 -17.88
N VAL A 57 9.63 -13.63 -18.18
CA VAL A 57 8.59 -12.78 -17.58
C VAL A 57 7.65 -12.29 -18.68
N HIS A 58 6.35 -12.44 -18.46
CA HIS A 58 5.35 -11.85 -19.37
C HIS A 58 5.19 -10.36 -19.03
N LEU A 59 6.04 -9.51 -19.63
CA LEU A 59 6.16 -8.09 -19.30
C LEU A 59 4.81 -7.34 -19.21
N ARG A 60 3.88 -7.59 -20.13
CA ARG A 60 2.55 -6.97 -20.07
C ARG A 60 1.76 -7.34 -18.81
N ARG A 61 1.68 -8.62 -18.45
CA ARG A 61 0.94 -9.07 -17.25
C ARG A 61 1.63 -8.61 -15.98
N PHE A 62 2.97 -8.59 -15.99
CA PHE A 62 3.76 -8.04 -14.91
C PHE A 62 3.44 -6.56 -14.70
N HIS A 63 3.49 -5.76 -15.77
CA HIS A 63 3.12 -4.35 -15.73
C HIS A 63 1.69 -4.13 -15.22
N GLU A 64 0.69 -4.82 -15.80
CA GLU A 64 -0.72 -4.73 -15.39
C GLU A 64 -0.91 -5.11 -13.91
N SER A 65 -0.12 -6.05 -13.38
CA SER A 65 -0.19 -6.45 -11.97
C SER A 65 0.43 -5.38 -11.06
N MET A 66 1.60 -4.85 -11.44
CA MET A 66 2.28 -3.80 -10.67
C MET A 66 1.52 -2.47 -10.70
N GLU A 67 0.83 -2.15 -11.79
CA GLU A 67 -0.05 -0.97 -11.89
C GLU A 67 -1.21 -1.06 -10.90
N ARG A 68 -1.82 -2.25 -10.76
CA ARG A 68 -2.89 -2.47 -9.76
C ARG A 68 -2.37 -2.35 -8.33
N VAL A 69 -1.18 -2.86 -8.05
CA VAL A 69 -0.53 -2.70 -6.75
C VAL A 69 -0.29 -1.21 -6.45
N ALA A 70 0.24 -0.46 -7.42
CA ALA A 70 0.46 0.98 -7.27
C ALA A 70 -0.84 1.74 -6.98
N HIS A 71 -1.90 1.50 -7.78
CA HIS A 71 -3.20 2.12 -7.55
C HIS A 71 -3.80 1.79 -6.18
N PHE A 72 -3.62 0.56 -5.69
CA PHE A 72 -4.08 0.19 -4.36
C PHE A 72 -3.32 0.96 -3.26
N LEU A 73 -2.00 1.04 -3.35
CA LEU A 73 -1.18 1.76 -2.38
C LEU A 73 -1.46 3.27 -2.39
N ASP A 74 -1.68 3.87 -3.56
CA ASP A 74 -2.08 5.27 -3.69
C ASP A 74 -3.45 5.52 -3.03
N ALA A 75 -4.42 4.62 -3.25
CA ALA A 75 -5.73 4.72 -2.61
C ALA A 75 -5.62 4.61 -1.07
N CYS A 76 -4.76 3.72 -0.57
CA CYS A 76 -4.48 3.62 0.87
C CYS A 76 -3.84 4.91 1.43
N ASP A 77 -2.87 5.51 0.75
CA ASP A 77 -2.23 6.76 1.18
C ASP A 77 -3.25 7.92 1.22
N ILE A 78 -4.09 8.05 0.18
CA ILE A 78 -5.17 9.05 0.15
C ILE A 78 -6.11 8.87 1.33
N LYS A 79 -6.60 7.64 1.53
CA LYS A 79 -7.53 7.33 2.63
C LYS A 79 -6.92 7.62 4.00
N LEU A 80 -5.69 7.18 4.25
CA LEU A 80 -5.01 7.42 5.53
C LEU A 80 -4.84 8.92 5.81
N ARG A 81 -4.54 9.73 4.78
CA ARG A 81 -4.45 11.18 4.93
C ARG A 81 -5.80 11.80 5.26
N GLU A 82 -6.87 11.38 4.59
CA GLU A 82 -8.23 11.84 4.87
C GLU A 82 -8.67 11.47 6.28
N ASP A 83 -8.39 10.24 6.73
CA ASP A 83 -8.70 9.78 8.09
C ASP A 83 -7.95 10.61 9.15
N ILE A 84 -6.66 10.88 8.92
CA ILE A 84 -5.85 11.73 9.81
C ILE A 84 -6.38 13.16 9.85
N ASN A 85 -6.68 13.75 8.69
CA ASN A 85 -7.22 15.10 8.61
C ASN A 85 -8.58 15.22 9.31
N THR A 86 -9.47 14.26 9.06
CA THR A 86 -10.80 14.20 9.69
C THR A 86 -10.67 14.10 11.21
N ARG A 87 -9.76 13.26 11.72
CA ARG A 87 -9.47 13.18 13.17
C ARG A 87 -8.98 14.51 13.72
N ALA A 88 -8.04 15.17 13.04
CA ALA A 88 -7.54 16.48 13.46
C ALA A 88 -8.62 17.58 13.45
N GLU A 89 -9.49 17.61 12.44
CA GLU A 89 -10.62 18.54 12.36
C GLU A 89 -11.62 18.33 13.50
N ILE A 90 -11.93 17.06 13.81
CA ILE A 90 -12.81 16.70 14.93
C ILE A 90 -12.17 17.12 16.26
N GLU A 91 -10.90 16.81 16.50
CA GLU A 91 -10.17 17.18 17.72
C GLU A 91 -10.15 18.71 17.93
N GLU A 92 -9.93 19.48 16.86
CA GLU A 92 -9.94 20.94 16.91
C GLU A 92 -11.35 21.49 17.20
N ALA A 93 -12.39 20.92 16.56
CA ALA A 93 -13.78 21.31 16.84
C ALA A 93 -14.15 21.07 18.31
N PHE A 94 -13.72 19.95 18.90
CA PHE A 94 -13.94 19.68 20.32
C PHE A 94 -13.16 20.62 21.23
N ARG A 95 -11.91 20.97 20.90
CA ARG A 95 -11.14 21.95 21.68
C ARG A 95 -11.83 23.32 21.68
N GLY A 96 -12.38 23.73 20.54
CA GLY A 96 -13.16 24.96 20.40
C GLY A 96 -14.40 24.98 21.31
N ASP A 97 -15.13 23.87 21.45
CA ASP A 97 -16.32 23.81 22.29
C ASP A 97 -16.02 23.90 23.81
N TYR A 98 -14.84 23.48 24.27
CA TYR A 98 -14.44 23.57 25.69
C TYR A 98 -13.85 24.94 26.10
N GLU A 99 -13.50 25.82 25.15
CA GLU A 99 -13.00 27.18 25.45
C GLU A 99 -14.13 28.22 25.62
N TYR A 100 -15.39 27.85 25.35
CA TYR A 100 -16.57 28.72 25.48
C TYR A 100 -17.56 28.29 26.58
N GLU A 101 -17.10 27.56 27.61
CA GLU A 101 -17.77 27.38 28.91
C GLU A 101 -16.91 27.93 30.06
#